data_AF-A0A1E4RKI6-F1
#
_entry.id   AF-A0A1E4RKI6-F1
#
_cell.length_a   1.000
_cell.length_b   1.000
_cell.length_c   1.000
_cell.angle_alpha   90.00
_cell.angle_beta   90.00
_cell.angle_gamma   90.00
#
_symmetry.space_group_name_H-M   'P 1'
#
loop_
_entity.id
_entity.type
_entity.pdbx_description
1 polymer ?
#
loop_
_entity_poly.entity_id
_entity_poly.type
_entity_poly.pdbx_seq_one_letter_code
_entity_poly.pdbx_strand_id
1 'polypeptide(L)' 'MASHLPVSKSYNSQRFRKVLNSKTSLAFKNDQSDMLVYLIYVNYLNKMIDSKNINQASLKQKHINLLKRYSR' A
#
# COMPACT_ATOMS: atom_id res chain seq x y z
N MET A 1 -35.07 1.14 -10.36
CA MET A 1 -34.17 0.27 -9.58
C MET A 1 -32.83 0.96 -9.50
N ALA A 2 -32.49 1.57 -8.36
CA ALA A 2 -31.22 2.24 -8.17
C ALA A 2 -30.15 1.18 -7.92
N SER A 3 -29.27 0.97 -8.90
CA SER A 3 -28.06 0.18 -8.75
C SER A 3 -27.21 0.78 -7.64
N HIS A 4 -27.14 0.08 -6.49
CA HIS A 4 -26.16 0.33 -5.45
C HIS A 4 -24.76 0.10 -6.02
N LEU A 5 -24.20 1.13 -6.64
CA LEU A 5 -22.79 1.15 -6.99
C LEU A 5 -22.00 0.95 -5.69
N PRO A 6 -21.05 -0.01 -5.64
CA PRO A 6 -20.27 -0.24 -4.44
C PRO A 6 -19.59 1.08 -4.09
N VAL A 7 -19.76 1.52 -2.83
CA VAL A 7 -19.02 2.64 -2.26
C VAL A 7 -17.58 2.48 -2.70
N SER A 8 -17.12 3.33 -3.62
CA SER A 8 -15.74 3.36 -4.06
C SER A 8 -14.94 3.49 -2.77
N LYS A 9 -14.27 2.41 -2.34
CA LYS A 9 -13.38 2.39 -1.17
C LYS A 9 -12.15 3.20 -1.53
N SER A 10 -12.34 4.51 -1.68
CA SER A 10 -11.28 5.48 -1.84
C SER A 10 -10.48 5.48 -0.56
N TYR A 11 -9.17 5.28 -0.67
CA TYR A 11 -8.27 5.48 0.46
C TYR A 11 -8.29 6.96 0.87
N ASN A 12 -7.94 7.23 2.12
CA ASN A 12 -7.84 8.61 2.61
C ASN A 12 -6.54 9.24 2.08
N SER A 13 -6.63 9.91 0.92
CA SER A 13 -5.49 10.51 0.22
C SER A 13 -4.72 11.51 1.06
N GLN A 14 -5.41 12.31 1.87
CA GLN A 14 -4.76 13.31 2.73
C GLN A 14 -3.93 12.65 3.84
N ARG A 15 -4.49 11.65 4.52
CA ARG A 15 -3.75 10.90 5.55
C ARG A 15 -2.59 10.11 4.94
N PHE A 16 -2.81 9.48 3.78
CA PHE A 16 -1.76 8.72 3.10
C PHE A 16 -0.61 9.62 2.66
N ARG A 17 -0.88 10.79 2.08
CA ARG A 17 0.15 11.79 1.73
C ARG A 17 0.95 12.26 2.95
N LYS A 18 0.30 12.48 4.10
CA LYS A 18 1.01 12.80 5.35
C LYS A 18 1.98 11.68 5.75
N VAL A 19 1.56 10.42 5.62
CA VAL A 19 2.45 9.28 5.90
C VAL A 19 3.60 9.25 4.90
N LEU A 20 3.35 9.40 3.60
CA LEU A 20 4.40 9.40 2.59
C LEU A 20 5.43 10.52 2.81
N ASN A 21 4.99 11.74 3.07
CA ASN A 21 5.86 12.89 3.34
C ASN A 21 6.64 12.73 4.66
N SER A 22 6.14 11.97 5.63
CA SER A 22 6.87 11.70 6.89
C SER A 22 7.84 10.52 6.82
N LYS A 23 7.69 9.64 5.82
CA LYS A 23 8.48 8.42 5.65
C LYS A 23 9.46 8.50 4.48
N THR A 24 9.36 9.51 3.64
CA THR A 24 10.21 9.69 2.47
C THR A 24 10.64 11.15 2.37
N SER A 25 11.80 11.39 1.76
CA SER A 25 12.28 12.74 1.42
C SER A 25 11.61 13.30 0.15
N LEU A 26 10.66 12.56 -0.42
CA LEU A 26 9.98 12.93 -1.65
C LEU A 26 8.84 13.90 -1.33
N ALA A 27 8.82 15.05 -2.00
CA ALA A 27 7.70 15.99 -1.90
C ALA A 27 6.56 15.50 -2.80
N PHE A 28 5.59 14.80 -2.23
CA PHE A 28 4.37 14.44 -2.94
C PHE A 28 3.54 15.71 -3.18
N LYS A 29 3.45 16.13 -4.45
CA LYS A 29 2.67 17.29 -4.87
C LYS A 29 1.17 17.01 -4.71
N ASN A 30 0.35 18.05 -4.87
CA ASN A 30 -1.10 17.93 -4.97
C ASN A 30 -1.54 17.36 -6.34
N ASP A 31 -0.92 16.28 -6.77
CA ASP A 31 -1.28 15.50 -7.96
C ASP A 31 -1.80 14.11 -7.56
N GLN A 32 -2.09 13.25 -8.54
CA GLN A 32 -2.58 11.89 -8.32
C GLN A 32 -1.46 10.85 -8.11
N SER A 33 -0.21 11.27 -7.90
CA SER A 33 0.91 10.34 -7.69
C SER A 33 0.75 9.50 -6.42
N ASP A 34 0.06 10.03 -5.41
CA ASP A 34 -0.26 9.32 -4.18
C ASP A 34 -1.18 8.11 -4.43
N MET A 35 -2.06 8.19 -5.42
CA MET A 35 -2.90 7.07 -5.85
C MET A 35 -2.08 5.96 -6.49
N LEU A 36 -1.10 6.31 -7.33
CA LEU A 36 -0.20 5.34 -7.93
C LEU A 36 0.63 4.62 -6.86
N VAL A 37 1.16 5.36 -5.89
CA VAL A 37 1.87 4.78 -4.74
C VAL A 37 0.95 3.90 -3.90
N TYR A 38 -0.30 4.32 -3.70
CA TYR A 38 -1.29 3.50 -2.99
C TYR A 38 -1.56 2.17 -3.70
N LEU A 39 -1.72 2.17 -5.04
CA LEU A 39 -1.90 0.95 -5.82
C LEU A 39 -0.70 0.01 -5.73
N ILE A 40 0.53 0.55 -5.76
CA ILE A 40 1.75 -0.22 -5.55
C ILE A 40 1.75 -0.85 -4.15
N TYR A 41 1.39 -0.07 -3.13
CA TYR A 41 1.31 -0.54 -1.74
C TYR A 41 0.27 -1.66 -1.57
N VAL A 42 -0.93 -1.52 -2.16
CA VAL A 42 -1.98 -2.55 -2.12
C VAL A 42 -1.52 -3.82 -2.84
N ASN A 43 -0.90 -3.71 -4.01
CA ASN A 43 -0.33 -4.86 -4.72
C ASN A 43 0.75 -5.57 -3.88
N TYR A 44 1.60 -4.79 -3.21
CA TYR A 44 2.60 -5.33 -2.28
C TYR A 44 1.95 -6.09 -1.11
N LEU A 45 0.91 -5.51 -0.49
CA LEU A 45 0.16 -6.17 0.57
C LEU A 45 -0.48 -7.47 0.09
N ASN A 46 -1.09 -7.49 -1.10
CA ASN A 46 -1.68 -8.71 -1.69
C ASN A 46 -0.64 -9.80 -1.92
N LYS A 47 0.59 -9.45 -2.30
CA LYS A 47 1.69 -10.43 -2.43
C LYS A 47 2.22 -10.92 -1.08
N MET A 48 2.17 -10.07 -0.04
CA MET A 48 2.61 -10.43 1.30
C MET A 48 1.58 -11.25 2.07
N ILE A 49 0.31 -10.88 1.97
CA ILE A 49 -0.79 -11.49 2.68
C ILE A 49 -1.23 -12.71 1.89
N ASP A 50 -0.71 -13.87 2.29
CA ASP A 50 -1.31 -15.12 1.83
C ASP A 50 -2.62 -15.29 2.60
N SER A 51 -3.69 -15.61 1.87
CA SER A 51 -5.09 -15.60 2.35
C SER A 51 -5.37 -16.46 3.59
N LYS A 52 -4.41 -17.28 4.05
CA LYS A 52 -4.66 -18.32 5.04
C LYS A 52 -4.11 -18.08 6.45
N ASN A 53 -3.09 -17.24 6.67
CA ASN A 53 -2.59 -16.93 8.03
C ASN A 53 -1.64 -15.73 8.07
N ILE A 54 -2.16 -14.57 8.49
CA ILE A 54 -1.36 -13.36 8.76
C ILE A 54 -0.89 -13.44 10.22
N ASN A 55 0.40 -13.66 10.44
CA ASN A 55 1.00 -13.49 11.76
C ASN A 55 2.26 -12.62 11.66
N GLN A 56 2.66 -12.00 12.77
CA GLN A 56 3.76 -11.02 12.77
C GLN A 56 5.09 -11.64 12.31
N ALA A 57 5.34 -12.91 12.65
CA ALA A 57 6.55 -13.63 12.26
C ALA A 57 6.60 -13.90 10.75
N SER A 58 5.50 -14.32 10.14
CA SER A 58 5.39 -14.59 8.70
C SER A 58 5.53 -13.30 7.89
N LEU A 59 4.98 -12.18 8.37
CA LEU A 59 5.16 -10.87 7.74
C LEU A 59 6.62 -10.40 7.78
N LYS A 60 7.30 -10.54 8.93
CA LYS A 60 8.73 -10.18 9.04
C LYS A 60 9.58 -10.99 8.06
N GLN A 61 9.38 -12.30 8.00
CA GLN A 61 10.15 -13.17 7.11
C GLN A 61 9.90 -12.83 5.62
N LYS A 62 8.65 -12.59 5.23
CA LYS A 62 8.31 -12.18 3.86
C LYS A 62 8.92 -10.82 3.51
N HIS A 63 8.89 -9.85 4.43
CA HIS A 63 9.52 -8.55 4.22
C HIS A 63 11.04 -8.66 3.97
N ILE A 64 11.75 -9.45 4.78
CA ILE A 64 13.20 -9.68 4.62
C ILE A 64 13.50 -10.32 3.26
N ASN A 65 12.76 -11.37 2.89
CA ASN A 65 12.94 -12.06 1.61
C ASN A 65 12.70 -11.13 0.42
N LEU A 66 11.76 -10.21 0.57
CA LEU A 66 11.41 -9.28 -0.48
C LEU A 66 12.46 -8.16 -0.60
N LEU A 67 12.94 -7.59 0.51
CA LEU A 67 14.09 -6.66 0.49
C LEU A 67 15.28 -7.24 -0.26
N LYS A 68 15.66 -8.51 0.04
CA LYS A 68 16.75 -9.20 -0.67
C LYS A 68 16.58 -9.27 -2.18
N ARG A 69 15.35 -9.29 -2.70
CA ARG A 69 15.07 -9.32 -4.15
C ARG A 69 15.22 -7.97 -4.82
N TYR A 70 14.98 -6.87 -4.10
CA TYR A 70 15.12 -5.50 -4.61
C TYR A 70 16.50 -4.88 -4.34
N SER A 71 17.33 -5.52 -3.51
CA SER A 71 18.73 -5.11 -3.27
C SER A 71 19.74 -5.68 -4.27
N ARG A 72 19.27 -6.34 -5.34
CA ARG A 72 20.07 -6.76 -6.49
C ARG A 72 19.78 -5.84 -7.67
#